data_AF-A0A7V4YTG6-F1
#
_entry.id   AF-A0A7V4YTG6-F1
#
_cell.length_a   1.000
_cell.length_b   1.000
_cell.length_c   1.000
_cell.angle_alpha   90.00
_cell.angle_beta   90.00
_cell.angle_gamma   90.00
#
_symmetry.space_group_name_H-M   'P 1'
#
loop_
_entity.id
_entity.type
_entity.pdbx_description
1 polymer ?
#
loop_
_entity_poly.entity_id
_entity_poly.type
_entity_poly.pdbx_seq_one_letter_code
_entity_poly.pdbx_strand_id
1 'polypeptide(L)'
;MEEILQKMNTLELKNNLHRMVVETDDAAILEQITVLFSALRDEKSLWDSISEAEKKQIQKGLEDLRSGRIKSNEEVRAKVRSILQ
;
A
#
# COMPACT_ATOMS: atom_id res chain seq x y z
N MET A 1 23.01 11.53 10.88
CA MET A 1 21.94 11.36 11.89
C MET A 1 21.49 9.92 11.79
N GLU A 2 22.33 9.06 12.35
CA GLU A 2 22.15 7.61 12.37
C GLU A 2 21.36 7.31 13.64
N GLU A 3 20.07 7.65 13.59
CA GLU A 3 19.16 7.46 14.73
C GLU A 3 18.70 6.00 14.72
N ILE A 4 19.56 5.17 15.31
CA ILE A 4 19.22 3.99 16.11
C ILE A 4 17.95 3.27 15.64
N LEU A 5 18.13 2.33 14.71
CA LEU A 5 17.27 1.15 14.60
C LEU A 5 17.50 0.29 15.85
N GLN A 6 17.06 0.78 17.01
CA GLN A 6 16.85 -0.04 18.17
C GLN A 6 15.78 -1.03 17.74
N LYS A 7 16.13 -2.30 17.73
CA LYS A 7 15.20 -3.37 17.36
C LYS A 7 14.14 -3.44 18.45
N MET A 8 13.10 -2.62 18.30
CA MET A 8 11.95 -2.60 19.20
C MET A 8 11.45 -4.02 19.35
N ASN A 9 11.23 -4.44 20.60
CA ASN A 9 10.67 -5.76 20.82
C ASN A 9 9.21 -5.77 20.33
N THR A 10 8.63 -6.96 20.20
CA THR A 10 7.28 -7.13 19.66
C THR A 10 6.22 -6.34 20.45
N LEU A 11 6.39 -6.17 21.76
CA LEU A 11 5.45 -5.40 22.59
C LEU A 11 5.54 -3.90 22.27
N GLU A 12 6.76 -3.37 22.18
CA GLU A 12 7.00 -1.96 21.84
C GLU A 12 6.46 -1.62 20.44
N LEU A 13 6.68 -2.51 19.47
CA LEU A 13 6.15 -2.34 18.11
C LEU A 13 4.62 -2.27 18.10
N LYS A 14 3.95 -3.18 18.85
CA LYS A 14 2.49 -3.19 18.96
C LYS A 14 1.95 -1.91 19.60
N ASN A 15 2.58 -1.45 20.68
CA ASN A 15 2.17 -0.24 21.36
C ASN A 15 2.33 1.01 20.47
N ASN A 16 3.42 1.07 19.71
CA ASN A 16 3.65 2.18 18.79
C ASN A 16 2.62 2.19 17.65
N LEU A 17 2.35 1.04 17.03
CA LEU A 17 1.32 0.92 16.00
C LEU A 17 -0.07 1.27 16.54
N HIS A 18 -0.42 0.80 17.74
CA HIS A 18 -1.68 1.15 18.39
C HIS A 18 -1.79 2.67 18.62
N ARG A 19 -0.72 3.31 19.10
CA ARG A 19 -0.67 4.76 19.29
C ARG A 19 -0.87 5.51 17.97
N MET A 20 -0.16 5.11 16.91
CA MET A 20 -0.32 5.71 15.58
C MET A 20 -1.76 5.61 15.07
N VAL A 21 -2.43 4.48 15.28
CA VAL A 21 -3.84 4.28 14.91
C VAL A 21 -4.76 5.21 15.71
N VAL A 22 -4.53 5.36 17.02
CA VAL A 22 -5.34 6.25 17.89
C VAL A 22 -5.13 7.73 17.56
N GLU A 23 -3.91 8.13 17.20
CA GLU A 23 -3.54 9.51 16.89
C GLU A 23 -3.95 9.93 15.46
N THR A 24 -4.37 9.00 14.60
CA THR A 24 -4.72 9.28 13.20
C THR A 24 -6.22 9.54 13.06
N ASP A 25 -6.59 10.75 12.61
CA ASP A 25 -7.97 11.11 12.28
C ASP A 25 -8.32 10.91 10.78
N ASP A 26 -7.34 10.53 9.96
CA ASP A 26 -7.54 10.27 8.52
C ASP A 26 -8.19 8.89 8.31
N ALA A 27 -9.49 8.90 8.06
CA ALA A 27 -10.28 7.69 7.82
C ALA A 27 -9.75 6.85 6.63
N ALA A 28 -9.26 7.50 5.56
CA ALA A 28 -8.77 6.77 4.39
C ALA A 28 -7.47 6.01 4.68
N ILE A 29 -6.63 6.54 5.57
CA ILE A 29 -5.42 5.83 6.04
C ILE A 29 -5.81 4.67 6.96
N LEU A 30 -6.76 4.87 7.86
CA LEU A 30 -7.26 3.81 8.76
C LEU A 30 -7.89 2.64 7.99
N GLU A 31 -8.64 2.93 6.92
CA GLU A 31 -9.20 1.93 6.01
C GLU A 31 -8.09 1.11 5.34
N GLN A 32 -7.06 1.78 4.79
CA GLN A 32 -5.93 1.09 4.16
C GLN A 32 -5.16 0.18 5.13
N ILE A 33 -4.91 0.64 6.36
CA ILE A 33 -4.26 -0.17 7.41
C ILE A 33 -5.12 -1.39 7.75
N THR A 34 -6.44 -1.21 7.82
CA THR A 34 -7.40 -2.30 8.09
C THR A 34 -7.35 -3.36 6.98
N VAL A 35 -7.32 -2.92 5.71
CA VAL A 35 -7.19 -3.81 4.55
C VAL A 35 -5.87 -4.59 4.62
N LEU A 36 -4.75 -3.91 4.90
CA LEU A 36 -3.43 -4.55 5.03
C LEU A 36 -3.45 -5.65 6.11
N PHE A 37 -3.92 -5.36 7.32
CA PHE A 37 -3.96 -6.35 8.39
C PHE A 37 -4.93 -7.49 8.10
N SER A 38 -6.01 -7.24 7.36
CA SER A 38 -6.94 -8.28 6.90
C SER A 38 -6.26 -9.22 5.89
N ALA A 39 -5.49 -8.66 4.94
CA ALA A 39 -4.70 -9.42 3.96
C ALA A 39 -3.74 -10.40 4.62
N LEU A 40 -3.05 -9.95 5.66
CA LEU A 40 -2.03 -10.72 6.36
C LEU A 40 -2.62 -11.89 7.16
N ARG A 41 -3.94 -11.86 7.44
CA ARG A 41 -4.64 -12.92 8.17
C ARG A 41 -5.25 -13.96 7.24
N ASP A 42 -5.76 -13.54 6.08
CA ASP A 42 -6.33 -14.43 5.06
C ASP A 42 -6.37 -13.73 3.69
N GLU A 43 -5.70 -14.28 2.67
CA GLU A 43 -5.67 -13.74 1.30
C GLU A 43 -7.09 -13.62 0.70
N LYS A 44 -7.98 -14.54 1.08
CA LYS A 44 -9.37 -14.56 0.64
C LYS A 44 -10.16 -13.36 1.16
N SER A 45 -9.82 -12.91 2.38
CA SER A 45 -10.48 -11.78 3.04
C SER A 45 -10.19 -10.43 2.38
N LEU A 46 -9.04 -10.28 1.68
CA LEU A 46 -8.71 -9.02 1.02
C LEU A 46 -9.43 -8.85 -0.31
N TRP A 47 -9.57 -9.92 -1.10
CA TRP A 47 -10.33 -9.85 -2.34
C TRP A 47 -11.79 -9.49 -2.07
N ASP A 48 -12.37 -10.00 -0.99
CA ASP A 48 -13.77 -9.71 -0.63
C ASP A 48 -13.96 -8.34 0.05
N SER A 49 -12.90 -7.69 0.54
CA SER A 49 -12.97 -6.40 1.25
C SER A 49 -12.80 -5.16 0.36
N ILE A 50 -12.23 -5.30 -0.83
CA ILE A 50 -12.03 -4.19 -1.77
C ILE A 50 -13.26 -4.01 -2.68
N SER A 51 -13.52 -2.76 -3.09
CA SER A 51 -14.64 -2.42 -3.96
C SER A 51 -14.52 -3.05 -5.35
N GLU A 52 -15.64 -3.17 -6.06
CA GLU A 52 -15.65 -3.63 -7.45
C GLU A 52 -14.83 -2.72 -8.38
N ALA A 53 -14.77 -1.42 -8.08
CA ALA A 53 -13.93 -0.49 -8.81
C ALA A 53 -12.45 -0.84 -8.66
N GLU A 54 -12.00 -1.14 -7.44
CA GLU A 54 -10.62 -1.55 -7.16
C GLU A 54 -10.29 -2.90 -7.77
N LYS A 55 -11.18 -3.90 -7.65
CA LYS A 55 -11.04 -5.19 -8.33
C LYS A 55 -10.84 -5.02 -9.84
N LYS A 56 -11.64 -4.15 -10.45
CA LYS A 56 -11.54 -3.85 -11.89
C LYS A 56 -10.21 -3.19 -12.25
N GLN A 57 -9.68 -2.29 -11.41
CA GLN A 57 -8.35 -1.71 -11.63
C GLN A 57 -7.23 -2.75 -11.54
N ILE A 58 -7.30 -3.66 -10.56
CA ILE A 58 -6.35 -4.77 -10.43
C ILE A 58 -6.41 -5.67 -11.67
N GLN A 59 -7.61 -6.04 -12.10
CA GLN A 59 -7.80 -6.91 -13.26
C GLN A 59 -7.30 -6.27 -14.55
N LYS A 60 -7.52 -4.96 -14.72
CA LYS A 60 -6.94 -4.19 -15.82
C LYS A 60 -5.40 -4.19 -15.77
N GLY A 61 -4.80 -3.97 -14.59
CA GLY A 61 -3.35 -4.04 -14.42
C GLY A 61 -2.75 -5.40 -14.79
N LEU A 62 -3.43 -6.49 -14.43
CA LEU A 62 -3.05 -7.85 -14.81
C LEU A 62 -3.16 -8.08 -16.33
N GLU A 63 -4.21 -7.55 -16.96
CA GLU A 63 -4.38 -7.62 -18.41
C GLU A 63 -3.31 -6.80 -19.16
N ASP A 64 -3.01 -5.60 -18.66
CA ASP A 64 -1.95 -4.73 -19.17
C ASP A 64 -0.60 -5.43 -19.09
N LEU A 65 -0.30 -6.10 -17.97
CA LEU A 65 0.90 -6.92 -17.81
C LEU A 65 0.97 -8.06 -18.83
N ARG A 66 -0.11 -8.85 -18.97
CA ARG A 66 -0.17 -9.96 -19.94
C ARG A 66 -0.04 -9.51 -21.39
N SER A 67 -0.56 -8.33 -21.69
CA SER A 67 -0.55 -7.75 -23.03
C SER A 67 0.72 -6.94 -23.32
N GLY A 68 1.69 -6.91 -22.39
CA GLY A 68 2.93 -6.14 -22.54
C GLY A 68 2.73 -4.61 -22.48
N ARG A 69 1.56 -4.12 -22.04
CA ARG A 69 1.25 -2.69 -21.85
C ARG A 69 1.85 -2.18 -20.54
N ILE A 70 3.14 -2.43 -20.35
CA ILE A 70 3.90 -2.04 -19.17
C ILE A 70 4.91 -0.94 -19.53
N LYS A 71 5.27 -0.16 -18.51
CA LYS A 71 6.31 0.87 -18.61
C LYS A 71 7.36 0.63 -17.56
N SER A 72 8.62 0.70 -17.96
CA SER A 72 9.73 0.66 -17.01
C SER A 72 9.73 1.90 -16.12
N ASN A 73 10.30 1.77 -14.93
CA ASN A 73 10.46 2.90 -14.02
C ASN A 73 11.23 4.06 -14.68
N GLU A 74 12.22 3.74 -15.52
CA GLU A 74 12.98 4.75 -16.26
C GLU A 74 12.12 5.54 -17.24
N GLU A 75 11.29 4.86 -18.05
CA GLU A 75 10.34 5.51 -18.97
C GLU A 75 9.36 6.42 -18.23
N VAL A 76 8.80 5.95 -17.11
CA VAL A 76 7.85 6.72 -16.30
C VAL A 76 8.53 7.98 -15.75
N ARG A 77 9.73 7.85 -15.17
CA ARG A 77 10.46 9.00 -14.63
C ARG A 77 10.88 9.99 -15.71
N ALA A 78 11.25 9.52 -16.90
CA ALA A 78 11.57 10.39 -18.04
C ALA A 78 10.34 11.21 -18.47
N LYS A 79 9.17 10.57 -18.55
CA LYS A 79 7.92 11.25 -18.89
C LYS A 79 7.48 12.28 -17.85
N VAL A 80 7.62 11.97 -16.56
CA VAL A 80 7.28 12.92 -15.48
C VAL A 80 8.21 14.12 -15.53
N ARG A 81 9.53 13.92 -15.71
CA ARG A 81 10.48 15.03 -15.86
C ARG A 81 10.13 15.95 -17.04
N SER A 82 9.66 15.40 -18.16
CA SER A 82 9.31 16.22 -19.34
C SER A 82 8.03 17.06 -19.16
N ILE A 83 7.21 16.77 -18.15
CA ILE A 83 5.96 17.51 -17.87
C ILE A 83 6.20 18.63 -16.85
N LEU A 84 7.19 18.46 -15.97
CA LEU A 84 7.49 19.38 -14.87
C LEU A 84 8.59 20.42 -15.22
N GLN A 85 9.02 20.46 -16.49
CA GLN A 85 9.95 21.44 -17.06
C GLN A 85 9.18 22.45 -17.91
#